data_AF-A0A968ZHT0-F1
#
_entry.id   AF-A0A968ZHT0-F1
#
_cell.length_a   1.000
_cell.length_b   1.000
_cell.length_c   1.000
_cell.angle_alpha   90.00
_cell.angle_beta   90.00
_cell.angle_gamma   90.00
#
_symmetry.space_group_name_H-M   'P 1'
#
loop_
_entity.id
_entity.type
_entity.pdbx_description
1 polymer ?
#
loop_
_entity_poly.entity_id
_entity_poly.type
_entity_poly.pdbx_seq_one_letter_code
_entity_poly.pdbx_strand_id
1 'polypeptide(L)' 'MAVGSMIARLRVRESRSLKDKRRVVRSILDKLRHDFNVAAAEVDELDHHQLAVIGVAA' A
#
# COMPACT_ATOMS: atom_id res chain seq x y z
N MET A 1 5.54 -5.09 -25.15
CA MET A 1 5.75 -4.87 -23.70
C MET A 1 4.39 -4.97 -23.05
N ALA A 2 4.16 -5.95 -22.17
CA ALA A 2 2.93 -6.07 -21.41
C ALA A 2 3.17 -5.46 -20.02
N VAL A 3 2.20 -4.69 -19.52
CA VAL A 3 2.26 -4.09 -18.18
C VAL A 3 1.03 -4.55 -17.43
N GLY A 4 1.23 -5.11 -16.24
CA GLY A 4 0.16 -5.45 -15.31
C GLY A 4 0.02 -4.34 -14.27
N SER A 5 -1.22 -3.94 -13.95
CA SER A 5 -1.47 -2.98 -12.87
C SER A 5 -2.64 -3.39 -12.01
N MET A 6 -2.56 -3.12 -10.71
CA MET A 6 -3.62 -3.38 -9.74
C MET A 6 -3.75 -2.23 -8.75
N ILE A 7 -4.97 -1.96 -8.30
CA ILE A 7 -5.26 -1.08 -7.17
C ILE A 7 -6.01 -1.89 -6.11
N ALA A 8 -5.50 -1.87 -4.88
CA ALA A 8 -6.10 -2.55 -3.74
C ALA A 8 -6.44 -1.54 -2.64
N ARG A 9 -7.70 -1.54 -2.18
CA ARG A 9 -8.14 -0.77 -1.02
C ARG A 9 -8.14 -1.66 0.22
N LEU A 10 -7.42 -1.23 1.25
CA LEU A 10 -7.22 -1.96 2.50
C LEU A 10 -7.73 -1.11 3.67
N ARG A 11 -8.37 -1.76 4.65
CA ARG A 11 -8.78 -1.12 5.89
C ARG A 11 -7.83 -1.49 7.02
N VAL A 12 -7.12 -0.50 7.56
CA VAL A 12 -6.20 -0.66 8.70
C VAL A 12 -6.97 -0.38 9.99
N ARG A 13 -7.73 -1.39 10.46
CA ARG A 13 -8.70 -1.24 11.56
C ARG A 13 -8.11 -0.69 12.86
N GLU A 14 -6.89 -1.09 13.21
CA GLU A 14 -6.24 -0.72 14.47
C GLU A 14 -5.43 0.57 14.41
N SER A 15 -5.35 1.19 13.22
CA SER A 15 -4.64 2.46 13.08
C SER A 15 -5.39 3.56 13.83
N ARG A 16 -4.69 4.29 14.69
CA ARG A 16 -5.22 5.44 15.44
C ARG A 16 -4.58 6.77 15.02
N SER A 17 -3.60 6.70 14.12
CA SER A 17 -2.87 7.87 13.63
C SER A 17 -2.30 7.61 12.23
N LEU A 18 -1.97 8.68 11.50
CA LEU A 18 -1.27 8.56 10.22
C LEU A 18 0.07 7.83 10.35
N LYS A 19 0.73 7.92 11.50
CA LYS A 19 1.98 7.22 11.77
C LYS A 19 1.78 5.71 11.86
N ASP A 20 0.71 5.25 12.51
CA ASP A 20 0.38 3.82 12.61
C ASP A 20 0.09 3.24 11.23
N LYS A 21 -0.72 3.95 10.44
CA LYS A 21 -0.97 3.60 9.05
C LYS A 21 0.32 3.47 8.25
N ARG A 22 1.18 4.49 8.29
CA ARG A 22 2.46 4.50 7.55
C ARG A 22 3.34 3.32 7.93
N ARG A 23 3.33 2.88 9.19
CA ARG A 23 4.06 1.68 9.64
C ARG A 23 3.52 0.41 8.96
N VAL A 24 2.20 0.23 8.95
CA VAL A 24 1.55 -0.94 8.32
C VAL A 24 1.76 -0.92 6.81
N VAL A 25 1.47 0.20 6.15
CA VAL A 25 1.62 0.37 4.70
C VAL A 25 3.05 0.11 4.27
N ARG A 26 4.05 0.67 4.98
CA ARG A 26 5.46 0.42 4.69
C ARG A 26 5.80 -1.08 4.75
N SER A 27 5.33 -1.79 5.77
CA SER A 27 5.57 -3.24 5.88
C SER A 27 4.98 -4.03 4.71
N ILE A 28 3.81 -3.63 4.20
CA ILE A 28 3.17 -4.26 3.04
C ILE A 28 3.96 -3.97 1.77
N LEU A 29 4.30 -2.70 1.53
CA LEU A 29 5.05 -2.28 0.35
C LEU A 29 6.44 -2.94 0.28
N ASP A 30 7.14 -3.01 1.40
CA ASP A 30 8.47 -3.63 1.48
C ASP A 30 8.39 -5.12 1.12
N LYS A 31 7.39 -5.85 1.64
CA LYS A 31 7.15 -7.27 1.28
C LYS A 31 6.82 -7.45 -0.20
N LEU A 32 5.89 -6.65 -0.74
CA LEU A 32 5.51 -6.75 -2.15
C LEU A 32 6.68 -6.55 -3.10
N ARG A 33 7.50 -5.53 -2.84
CA ARG A 33 8.69 -5.22 -3.64
C ARG A 33 9.75 -6.32 -3.52
N HIS A 34 9.93 -6.88 -2.32
CA HIS A 34 10.92 -7.93 -2.07
C HIS A 34 10.53 -9.28 -2.71
N ASP A 35 9.26 -9.69 -2.56
CA ASP A 35 8.81 -11.03 -2.93
C ASP A 35 8.45 -11.16 -4.41
N PHE A 36 8.00 -10.08 -5.07
CA PHE A 36 7.41 -10.15 -6.42
C PHE A 36 8.11 -9.31 -7.49
N ASN A 37 9.18 -8.58 -7.16
CA ASN A 37 9.87 -7.67 -8.09
C ASN A 37 8.91 -6.69 -8.81
N VAL A 38 7.94 -6.15 -8.06
CA VAL A 38 6.92 -5.21 -8.56
C VAL A 38 7.16 -3.80 -8.05
N ALA A 39 6.76 -2.79 -8.83
CA ALA A 39 6.60 -1.44 -8.32
C ALA A 39 5.31 -1.37 -7.49
N ALA A 40 5.40 -0.96 -6.23
CA ALA A 40 4.23 -0.79 -5.36
C ALA A 40 4.31 0.55 -4.61
N ALA A 41 3.19 1.25 -4.45
CA ALA A 41 3.12 2.51 -3.72
C ALA A 41 1.73 2.72 -3.10
N GLU A 42 1.66 3.54 -2.07
CA GLU A 42 0.38 4.09 -1.63
C GLU A 42 0.01 5.27 -2.54
N VAL A 43 -1.20 5.27 -3.09
CA VAL A 43 -1.60 6.17 -4.18
C VAL A 43 -2.81 7.04 -3.89
N ASP A 44 -3.55 6.78 -2.80
CA ASP A 44 -4.78 7.50 -2.44
C ASP A 44 -5.09 7.36 -0.94
N GLU A 45 -6.07 8.12 -0.44
CA GLU A 45 -6.53 8.15 0.96
C GLU A 45 -5.42 8.47 1.98
N LEU A 46 -4.39 9.24 1.59
CA LEU A 46 -3.19 9.47 2.39
C LEU A 46 -3.48 10.06 3.78
N ASP A 47 -4.50 10.92 3.90
CA ASP A 47 -4.93 11.56 5.14
C ASP A 47 -5.91 10.71 5.96
N HIS A 48 -6.39 9.59 5.42
CA HIS A 48 -7.28 8.69 6.13
C HIS A 48 -6.49 7.61 6.87
N HIS A 49 -6.30 7.77 8.17
CA HIS A 49 -5.47 6.84 8.96
C HIS A 49 -5.96 5.37 8.99
N GLN A 50 -7.24 5.08 8.73
CA GLN A 50 -7.76 3.69 8.70
C GLN A 50 -7.94 3.10 7.29
N LEU A 51 -7.62 3.84 6.23
CA LEU A 51 -7.76 3.38 4.85
C LEU A 51 -6.43 3.54 4.14
N ALA A 52 -6.03 2.55 3.35
CA ALA A 52 -4.84 2.61 2.53
C ALA A 52 -5.19 2.13 1.12
N VAL A 53 -4.74 2.87 0.11
CA VAL A 53 -4.92 2.48 -1.29
C VAL A 53 -3.55 2.20 -1.88
N ILE A 54 -3.30 0.92 -2.19
CA ILE A 54 -2.03 0.46 -2.72
C ILE A 54 -2.15 0.25 -4.22
N GLY A 55 -1.33 0.96 -4.99
CA GLY A 55 -1.11 0.72 -6.41
C GLY A 55 0.08 -0.21 -6.61
N VAL A 56 -0.04 -1.15 -7.55
CA VAL A 56 1.01 -2.09 -7.95
C VAL A 56 1.12 -2.10 -9.47
N ALA A 57 2.35 -2.15 -9.99
CA ALA A 57 2.65 -2.32 -11.41
C ALA A 57 3.83 -3.29 -11.62
N ALA A 58 3.76 -4.11 -12.67
CA ALA A 58 4.75 -5.11 -13.05
C ALA A 58 4.97 -5.14 -14.58
#